data_AF-A0A3L9I5B9-F1
#
_entry.id   AF-A0A3L9I5B9-F1
#
_cell.length_a   1.000
_cell.length_b   1.000
_cell.length_c   1.000
_cell.angle_alpha   90.00
_cell.angle_beta   90.00
_cell.angle_gamma   90.00
#
_symmetry.space_group_name_H-M   'P 1'
#
loop_
_entity.id
_entity.type
_entity.pdbx_description
1 polymer ?
#
loop_
_entity_poly.entity_id
_entity_poly.type
_entity_poly.pdbx_seq_one_letter_code
_entity_poly.pdbx_strand_id
1 'polypeptide(L)'
;HAIKVTGPLSSNHGEIVHQWCLDGQGIALRSWWDVSENIASGHLVQVLPEYYQPANVWAVYVSRLATSAKVRITVEFLRQYFAEHYPNFSLEHA
;
A
#
# COMPACT_ATOMS: atom_id res chain seq x y z
N HIS A 1 -3.47 3.46 -24.78
CA HIS A 1 -2.06 3.76 -25.10
C HIS A 1 -1.29 3.87 -23.79
N ALA A 2 -0.15 3.20 -23.64
CA ALA A 2 0.71 3.33 -22.46
C ALA A 2 1.79 4.38 -22.73
N ILE A 3 1.97 5.33 -21.82
CA ILE A 3 3.03 6.35 -21.89
C ILE A 3 4.16 5.90 -20.97
N LYS A 4 5.36 5.70 -21.53
CA LYS A 4 6.54 5.36 -20.72
C LYS A 4 7.05 6.62 -20.03
N VAL A 5 7.15 6.57 -18.70
CA VAL A 5 7.79 7.63 -17.92
C VAL A 5 9.30 7.51 -18.11
N THR A 6 9.94 8.60 -18.53
CA THR A 6 11.40 8.71 -18.68
C THR A 6 11.95 9.66 -17.62
N GLY A 7 12.64 9.11 -16.62
CA GLY A 7 13.25 9.89 -15.55
C GLY A 7 14.65 9.35 -15.20
N PRO A 8 15.47 10.13 -14.48
CA PRO A 8 16.83 9.74 -14.12
C PRO A 8 16.89 8.67 -13.03
N LEU A 9 15.78 8.46 -12.31
CA LEU A 9 15.68 7.53 -11.18
C LEU A 9 14.76 6.36 -11.55
N SER A 10 15.21 5.14 -11.25
CA SER A 10 14.38 3.94 -11.35
C SER A 10 14.81 2.92 -10.30
N SER A 11 13.84 2.27 -9.67
CA SER A 11 14.07 1.22 -8.68
C SER A 11 12.90 0.25 -8.66
N ASN A 12 13.18 -1.00 -8.31
CA ASN A 12 12.19 -2.03 -8.03
C ASN A 12 11.94 -2.22 -6.52
N HIS A 13 12.58 -1.41 -5.67
CA HIS A 13 12.40 -1.43 -4.22
C HIS A 13 11.58 -0.22 -3.77
N GLY A 14 10.41 -0.48 -3.18
CA GLY A 14 9.47 0.57 -2.77
C GLY A 14 10.05 1.55 -1.75
N GLU A 15 10.86 1.05 -0.81
CA GLU A 15 11.49 1.88 0.24
C GLU A 15 12.47 2.91 -0.34
N ILE A 16 13.25 2.53 -1.37
CA ILE A 16 14.14 3.45 -2.08
C ILE A 16 13.33 4.57 -2.75
N VAL A 17 12.22 4.22 -3.41
CA VAL A 17 11.35 5.20 -4.07
C VAL A 17 10.69 6.13 -3.05
N HIS A 18 10.27 5.60 -1.90
CA HIS A 18 9.73 6.40 -0.80
C HIS A 18 10.77 7.41 -0.30
N GLN A 19 11.99 6.95 0.03
CA GLN A 19 13.04 7.85 0.51
C GLN A 19 13.36 8.96 -0.50
N TRP A 20 13.39 8.66 -1.80
CA TRP A 20 13.56 9.69 -2.83
C TRP A 20 12.46 10.76 -2.81
N CYS A 21 11.21 10.40 -2.55
CA CYS A 21 10.14 11.39 -2.38
C CYS A 21 10.36 12.26 -1.14
N LEU A 22 10.79 11.67 -0.02
CA LEU A 22 11.13 12.42 1.20
C LEU A 22 12.32 13.38 0.98
N ASP A 23 13.28 12.97 0.15
CA ASP A 23 14.44 13.77 -0.25
C ASP A 23 14.12 14.80 -1.36
N GLY A 24 12.84 14.95 -1.73
CA GLY A 24 12.38 15.93 -2.72
C GLY A 24 12.76 15.60 -4.18
N GLN A 25 13.07 14.35 -4.49
CA GLN A 25 13.52 13.94 -5.83
C GLN A 25 12.38 13.70 -6.83
N GLY A 26 11.12 13.85 -6.42
CA GLY A 26 9.96 13.81 -7.31
C GLY A 26 8.69 13.25 -6.67
N ILE A 27 7.74 12.85 -7.51
CA ILE A 27 6.46 12.26 -7.13
C ILE A 27 6.45 10.75 -7.37
N ALA A 28 5.73 10.00 -6.54
CA ALA A 28 5.55 8.56 -6.71
C ALA A 28 4.12 8.14 -6.35
N LEU A 29 3.61 7.11 -7.03
CA LEU A 29 2.38 6.43 -6.64
C LEU A 29 2.71 5.43 -5.52
N ARG A 30 2.17 5.67 -4.32
CA ARG A 30 2.41 4.87 -3.12
C ARG A 30 1.10 4.43 -2.48
N SER A 31 1.17 3.34 -1.71
CA SER A 31 0.05 2.88 -0.91
C SER A 31 -0.17 3.79 0.28
N TRP A 32 -1.42 4.02 0.67
CA TRP A 32 -1.76 4.91 1.78
C TRP A 32 -1.10 4.51 3.10
N TRP A 33 -1.04 3.21 3.42
CA TRP A 33 -0.42 2.72 4.66
C TRP A 33 1.10 2.94 4.75
N ASP A 34 1.75 3.18 3.61
CA ASP A 34 3.20 3.44 3.56
C ASP A 34 3.50 4.93 3.81
N VAL A 35 2.62 5.83 3.37
CA VAL A 35 2.88 7.28 3.39
C VAL A 35 2.00 8.06 4.37
N SER A 36 1.02 7.44 5.02
CA SER A 36 0.02 8.11 5.87
C SER A 36 0.66 8.99 6.96
N GLU A 37 1.69 8.50 7.64
CA GLU A 37 2.41 9.25 8.67
C GLU A 37 3.20 10.42 8.09
N ASN A 38 3.83 10.25 6.93
CA ASN A 38 4.57 11.31 6.26
C ASN A 38 3.65 12.41 5.71
N ILE A 39 2.44 12.04 5.25
CA ILE A 39 1.40 12.99 4.87
C ILE A 39 0.88 13.73 6.11
N ALA A 40 0.55 13.01 7.19
CA ALA A 40 0.04 13.62 8.43
C ALA A 40 1.05 14.58 9.09
N SER A 41 2.34 14.26 9.00
CA SER A 41 3.44 15.11 9.50
C SER A 41 3.85 16.23 8.53
N GLY A 42 3.30 16.27 7.32
CA GLY A 42 3.63 17.29 6.30
C GLY A 42 4.96 17.09 5.57
N HIS A 43 5.63 15.95 5.77
CA HIS A 43 6.85 15.59 5.01
C HIS A 43 6.54 15.20 3.57
N LEU A 44 5.34 14.66 3.32
CA LEU A 44 4.82 14.41 1.98
C LEU A 44 3.51 15.19 1.79
N VAL A 45 3.16 15.42 0.54
CA VAL A 45 1.88 16.02 0.13
C VAL A 45 1.24 15.12 -0.93
N GLN A 46 -0.07 14.87 -0.78
CA GLN A 46 -0.82 14.13 -1.79
C GLN A 46 -1.03 15.01 -3.01
N VAL A 47 -0.66 14.49 -4.18
CA VAL A 47 -0.88 15.13 -5.48
C VAL A 47 -1.87 14.30 -6.29
N LEU A 48 -2.67 14.96 -7.13
CA LEU A 48 -3.66 14.31 -8.01
C LEU A 48 -4.63 13.37 -7.24
N PRO A 49 -5.38 13.87 -6.24
CA PRO A 49 -6.20 13.02 -5.37
C PRO A 49 -7.29 12.23 -6.11
N GLU A 50 -7.70 12.67 -7.30
CA GLU A 50 -8.66 11.97 -8.16
C GLU A 50 -8.05 10.75 -8.88
N TYR A 51 -6.73 10.60 -8.85
CA TYR A 51 -5.98 9.55 -9.56
C TYR A 51 -5.33 8.60 -8.56
N TYR A 52 -6.01 7.49 -8.30
CA TYR A 52 -5.55 6.46 -7.38
C TYR A 52 -5.83 5.06 -7.93
N GLN A 53 -5.26 4.04 -7.28
CA GLN A 53 -5.55 2.64 -7.57
C GLN A 53 -5.76 1.88 -6.25
N PRO A 54 -6.68 0.91 -6.20
CA PRO A 54 -6.84 0.05 -5.04
C PRO A 54 -5.54 -0.70 -4.74
N ALA A 55 -5.19 -0.81 -3.47
CA ALA A 55 -4.01 -1.53 -3.02
C ALA A 55 -4.43 -2.63 -2.02
N ASN A 56 -5.16 -3.62 -2.52
CA ASN A 56 -5.74 -4.66 -1.66
C ASN A 56 -4.69 -5.68 -1.19
N VAL A 57 -4.77 -6.10 0.07
CA VAL A 57 -3.93 -7.17 0.62
C VAL A 57 -4.73 -8.47 0.69
N TRP A 58 -4.15 -9.53 0.14
CA TRP A 58 -4.78 -10.85 0.06
C TRP A 58 -3.96 -11.89 0.82
N ALA A 59 -4.64 -12.70 1.63
CA ALA A 59 -4.06 -13.91 2.17
C ALA A 59 -4.15 -15.03 1.11
N VAL A 60 -3.00 -15.43 0.56
CA VAL A 60 -2.93 -16.49 -0.46
C VAL A 60 -2.39 -17.76 0.17
N TYR A 61 -3.14 -18.84 0.06
CA TYR A 61 -2.75 -20.17 0.53
C TYR A 61 -3.32 -21.25 -0.40
N VAL A 62 -2.68 -22.42 -0.42
CA VAL A 62 -3.13 -23.54 -1.27
C VAL A 62 -4.51 -24.04 -0.83
N SER A 63 -5.39 -24.39 -1.79
CA SER A 63 -6.79 -24.73 -1.52
C SER A 63 -6.97 -25.85 -0.49
N ARG A 64 -6.09 -26.86 -0.46
CA ARG A 64 -6.11 -27.96 0.52
C ARG A 64 -5.95 -27.50 1.97
N LEU A 65 -5.41 -26.29 2.20
CA LEU A 65 -5.24 -25.71 3.52
C LEU A 65 -6.41 -24.82 3.94
N ALA A 66 -7.43 -24.62 3.08
CA ALA A 66 -8.58 -23.79 3.40
C ALA A 66 -9.37 -24.30 4.63
N THR A 67 -9.35 -25.61 4.89
CA THR A 67 -9.98 -26.24 6.07
C THR A 67 -9.07 -26.28 7.29
N SER A 68 -7.79 -25.89 7.16
CA SER A 68 -6.85 -25.90 8.29
C SER A 68 -7.25 -24.87 9.33
N ALA A 69 -7.52 -25.34 10.56
CA ALA A 69 -7.86 -24.46 11.68
C ALA A 69 -6.77 -23.41 11.93
N LYS A 70 -5.49 -23.80 11.83
CA LYS A 70 -4.36 -22.87 12.02
C LYS A 70 -4.39 -21.73 10.99
N VAL A 71 -4.54 -22.07 9.70
CA VAL A 71 -4.60 -21.05 8.63
C VAL A 71 -5.79 -20.14 8.84
N ARG A 72 -6.98 -20.70 9.09
CA ARG A 72 -8.18 -19.90 9.34
C ARG A 72 -8.02 -18.94 10.51
N ILE A 73 -7.47 -19.42 11.64
CA ILE A 73 -7.26 -18.59 12.83
C ILE A 73 -6.24 -17.50 12.56
N THR A 74 -5.14 -17.78 11.86
CA THR A 74 -4.15 -16.76 11.49
C THR A 74 -4.75 -15.71 10.55
N VAL A 75 -5.49 -16.13 9.52
CA VAL A 75 -6.14 -15.19 8.59
C VAL A 75 -7.17 -14.33 9.30
N GLU A 76 -7.97 -14.92 10.18
CA GLU A 76 -8.96 -14.17 10.98
C GLU A 76 -8.29 -13.19 11.93
N PHE A 77 -7.20 -13.59 12.60
CA PHE A 77 -6.40 -12.70 13.43
C PHE A 77 -5.87 -11.51 12.64
N LEU A 78 -5.26 -11.74 11.47
CA LEU A 78 -4.74 -10.67 10.62
C LEU A 78 -5.87 -9.76 10.12
N ARG A 79 -7.03 -10.31 9.76
CA ARG A 79 -8.20 -9.54 9.34
C ARG A 79 -8.66 -8.59 10.45
N GLN A 80 -8.74 -9.08 11.69
CA GLN A 80 -9.11 -8.26 12.86
C GLN A 80 -8.05 -7.20 13.15
N TYR A 81 -6.77 -7.60 13.16
CA TYR A 81 -5.65 -6.70 13.40
C TYR A 81 -5.65 -5.52 12.43
N PHE A 82 -5.77 -5.80 11.12
CA PHE A 82 -5.78 -4.73 10.10
C PHE A 82 -7.03 -3.86 10.19
N ALA A 83 -8.20 -4.42 10.50
CA ALA A 83 -9.42 -3.62 10.67
C ALA A 83 -9.32 -2.64 11.86
N GLU A 84 -8.64 -3.03 12.94
CA GLU A 84 -8.45 -2.19 14.13
C GLU A 84 -7.37 -1.12 13.93
N HIS A 85 -6.22 -1.48 13.36
CA HIS A 85 -5.05 -0.60 13.29
C HIS A 85 -5.01 0.25 12.01
N TYR A 86 -5.74 -0.18 10.98
CA TYR A 86 -5.82 0.52 9.70
C TYR A 86 -7.30 0.63 9.30
N PRO A 87 -8.14 1.39 10.02
CA PRO A 87 -9.58 1.44 9.75
C PRO A 87 -9.92 2.00 8.35
N ASN A 88 -9.03 2.82 7.78
CA ASN A 88 -9.15 3.32 6.41
C ASN A 88 -8.69 2.29 5.34
N PHE A 89 -8.40 1.05 5.75
CA PHE A 89 -7.96 -0.05 4.89
C PHE A 89 -9.11 -0.83 4.26
N SER A 90 -10.38 -0.45 4.50
CA SER A 90 -11.54 -1.19 4.01
C SER A 90 -12.07 -0.73 2.65
N LEU A 91 -12.58 -1.72 1.91
CA LEU A 91 -12.93 -1.82 0.48
C LEU A 91 -13.97 -0.84 -0.10
N GLU A 92 -14.31 0.25 0.58
CA GLU A 92 -15.42 1.15 0.16
C GLU A 92 -14.97 2.50 -0.41
N HIS A 93 -13.70 2.86 -0.26
CA HIS A 93 -13.15 4.12 -0.78
C HIS A 93 -12.11 3.91 -1.89
N ALA A 94 -12.26 2.83 -2.66
CA ALA A 94 -11.50 2.60 -3.87
C ALA A 94 -12.44 2.57 -5.09
#